data_AF-A0A952HIM2-F1
#
_entry.id   AF-A0A952HIM2-F1
#
_cell.length_a   1.000
_cell.length_b   1.000
_cell.length_c   1.000
_cell.angle_alpha   90.00
_cell.angle_beta   90.00
_cell.angle_gamma   90.00
#
_symmetry.space_group_name_H-M   'P 1'
#
loop_
_entity.id
_entity.type
_entity.pdbx_description
1 polymer ?
#
loop_
_entity_poly.entity_id
_entity_poly.type
_entity_poly.pdbx_seq_one_letter_code
_entity_poly.pdbx_strand_id
1 'polypeptide(L)'
;MSDGAQATSGPLDPSQLRFVTRGVTPEEIAAVTAVLTAAAAEQAAAAREARTEHGPDGWARTQRSLRGELRPGPGAWRSFSG
;
A
#
# COMPACT_ATOMS: atom_id res chain seq x y z
N MET A 1 -25.65 12.96 -1.05
CA MET A 1 -25.23 12.74 0.35
C MET A 1 -24.20 11.63 0.35
N SER A 2 -22.95 11.98 0.62
CA SER A 2 -21.91 11.17 1.26
C SER A 2 -20.63 11.97 1.12
N ASP A 3 -20.51 12.96 1.99
CA ASP A 3 -19.27 13.67 2.25
C ASP A 3 -18.41 12.69 3.06
N GLY A 4 -17.49 12.00 2.40
CA GLY A 4 -16.52 11.15 3.07
C GLY A 4 -15.63 12.07 3.88
N ALA A 5 -15.83 12.08 5.20
CA ALA A 5 -15.02 12.83 6.15
C ALA A 5 -13.55 12.71 5.74
N GLN A 6 -13.01 13.78 5.16
CA GLN A 6 -11.61 13.86 4.82
C GLN A 6 -10.88 13.77 6.15
N ALA A 7 -10.35 12.59 6.47
CA ALA A 7 -9.48 12.40 7.62
C ALA A 7 -8.37 13.43 7.44
N THR A 8 -8.36 14.46 8.30
CA THR A 8 -7.45 15.58 8.26
C THR A 8 -6.04 15.01 8.36
N SER A 9 -5.44 14.71 7.22
CA SER A 9 -4.11 14.10 7.11
C SER A 9 -3.10 15.23 7.23
N GLY A 10 -3.16 15.94 8.36
CA GLY A 10 -2.17 16.91 8.79
C GLY A 10 -1.18 16.24 9.75
N PRO A 11 -0.07 16.92 10.07
CA PRO A 11 0.81 16.49 11.16
C PRO A 11 0.00 16.22 12.43
N LEU A 12 0.40 15.22 13.21
CA LEU A 12 -0.31 14.83 14.44
C LEU A 12 -0.43 16.04 15.37
N ASP A 13 -1.66 16.34 15.80
CA ASP A 13 -1.92 17.42 16.75
C ASP A 13 -1.58 16.91 18.17
N PRO A 14 -0.81 17.65 18.99
CA PRO A 14 -0.47 17.24 20.35
C PRO A 14 -1.71 16.97 21.23
N SER A 15 -2.87 17.56 20.94
CA SER A 15 -4.14 17.26 21.63
C SER A 15 -4.66 15.83 21.41
N GLN A 16 -4.16 15.13 20.38
CA GLN A 16 -4.47 13.72 20.09
C GLN A 16 -3.62 12.75 20.92
N LEU A 17 -2.60 13.25 21.63
CA LEU A 17 -1.67 12.44 22.43
C LEU A 17 -1.99 12.59 23.93
N ARG A 18 -2.01 11.46 24.65
CA ARG A 18 -2.16 11.44 26.11
C ARG A 18 -0.90 10.93 26.78
N PHE A 19 -0.22 11.81 27.51
CA PHE A 19 0.93 11.45 28.34
C PHE A 19 0.44 10.91 29.70
N VAL A 20 0.76 9.66 30.00
CA VAL A 20 0.36 8.99 31.26
C VAL A 20 1.43 9.16 32.35
N THR A 21 2.67 9.37 31.93
CA THR A 21 3.81 9.64 32.83
C THR A 21 3.70 11.05 33.42
N ARG A 22 4.09 11.21 34.68
CA ARG A 22 4.14 12.51 35.35
C ARG A 22 5.43 13.25 34.98
N GLY A 23 5.38 14.58 34.95
CA GLY A 23 6.57 15.43 34.82
C GLY A 23 7.17 15.49 33.43
N VAL A 24 6.42 15.13 32.39
CA VAL A 24 6.88 15.26 30.99
C VAL A 24 7.04 16.75 30.66
N THR A 25 8.21 17.13 30.16
CA THR A 25 8.51 18.54 29.83
C THR A 25 7.93 18.94 28.48
N PRO A 26 7.75 20.25 28.21
CA PRO A 26 7.34 20.72 26.88
C PRO A 26 8.26 20.25 25.75
N GLU A 27 9.56 20.20 26.01
CA GLU A 27 10.57 19.75 25.04
C GLU A 27 10.43 18.25 24.74
N GLU A 28 10.16 17.42 25.75
CA GLU A 28 9.90 16.00 25.58
C GLU A 28 8.60 15.75 24.81
N ILE A 29 7.54 16.50 25.12
CA ILE A 29 6.27 16.45 24.37
C ILE A 29 6.54 16.78 22.90
N ALA A 30 7.30 17.84 22.62
CA ALA A 30 7.64 18.24 21.26
C ALA A 30 8.46 17.17 20.54
N ALA A 31 9.48 16.60 21.20
CA ALA A 31 10.32 15.56 20.62
C ALA A 31 9.51 14.30 20.26
N VAL A 32 8.67 13.81 21.18
CA VAL A 32 7.82 12.63 20.92
C VAL A 32 6.82 12.91 19.81
N THR A 33 6.16 14.07 19.83
CA THR A 33 5.20 14.46 18.79
C THR A 33 5.88 14.52 17.41
N ALA A 34 7.10 15.07 17.33
CA ALA A 34 7.87 15.14 16.09
C ALA A 34 8.21 13.75 15.54
N VAL A 35 8.68 12.83 16.40
CA VAL A 35 9.00 11.45 16.00
C VAL A 35 7.76 10.71 15.49
N LEU A 36 6.64 10.79 16.23
CA LEU A 36 5.40 10.14 15.83
C LEU A 36 4.84 10.72 14.53
N THR A 37 4.95 12.04 14.34
CA THR A 37 4.52 12.72 13.11
C THR A 37 5.35 12.28 11.92
N ALA A 38 6.68 12.19 12.09
CA ALA A 38 7.57 11.70 11.04
C ALA A 38 7.25 10.26 10.65
N ALA A 39 7.08 9.36 11.63
CA ALA A 39 6.72 7.97 11.38
C ALA A 39 5.35 7.83 10.67
N ALA A 40 4.35 8.62 11.08
CA ALA A 40 3.04 8.63 10.43
C ALA A 40 3.12 9.12 8.97
N ALA A 41 3.95 10.14 8.70
CA ALA A 41 4.17 10.65 7.36
C ALA A 41 4.85 9.62 6.45
N GLU A 42 5.84 8.88 6.97
CA GLU A 42 6.52 7.79 6.26
C GLU A 42 5.53 6.66 5.91
N GLN A 43 4.72 6.22 6.87
CA GLN A 43 3.69 5.21 6.62
C GLN A 43 2.68 5.67 5.56
N ALA A 44 2.25 6.93 5.61
CA ALA A 44 1.36 7.49 4.62
C ALA A 44 2.02 7.54 3.22
N ALA A 45 3.32 7.82 3.13
CA ALA A 45 4.07 7.80 1.88
C ALA A 45 4.15 6.36 1.31
N ALA A 46 4.55 5.39 2.12
CA ALA A 46 4.61 3.98 1.72
C ALA A 46 3.24 3.45 1.25
N ALA A 47 2.15 3.84 1.93
CA ALA A 47 0.79 3.46 1.52
C ALA A 47 0.38 4.08 0.16
N ARG A 48 0.87 5.29 -0.16
CA ARG A 48 0.64 5.92 -1.48
C ARG A 48 1.43 5.21 -2.58
N GLU A 49 2.67 4.83 -2.29
CA GLU A 49 3.53 4.06 -3.22
C GLU A 49 2.91 2.70 -3.54
N ALA A 50 2.52 1.93 -2.51
CA ALA A 50 1.85 0.64 -2.68
C ALA A 50 0.52 0.73 -3.46
N ARG A 51 -0.21 1.85 -3.34
CA ARG A 51 -1.40 2.12 -4.15
C ARG A 51 -1.07 2.40 -5.61
N THR A 52 0.07 3.01 -5.88
CA THR A 52 0.54 3.30 -7.25
C THR A 52 0.98 2.03 -7.97
N GLU A 53 1.49 1.04 -7.23
CA GLU A 53 1.91 -0.26 -7.78
C GLU A 53 0.75 -1.22 -8.14
N HIS A 54 -0.50 -0.88 -7.85
CA HIS A 54 -1.67 -1.73 -8.14
C HIS A 54 -2.06 -1.83 -9.63
N GLY A 55 -1.28 -1.25 -10.54
CA GLY A 55 -1.43 -1.48 -11.96
C GLY A 55 -0.96 -2.88 -12.37
N PRO A 56 -1.35 -3.40 -13.54
CA PRO A 56 -0.73 -4.60 -14.09
C PRO A 56 0.79 -4.38 -14.14
N ASP A 57 1.54 -5.28 -13.51
CA ASP A 57 2.99 -5.22 -13.52
C ASP A 57 3.52 -5.36 -14.97
N GLY A 58 4.79 -5.04 -15.18
CA GLY A 58 5.39 -5.14 -16.51
C GLY A 58 5.21 -6.53 -17.13
N TRP A 59 5.22 -7.57 -16.30
CA TRP A 59 4.95 -8.94 -16.73
C TRP A 59 3.51 -9.12 -17.24
N ALA A 60 2.49 -8.77 -16.46
CA ALA A 60 1.08 -8.82 -16.83
C ALA A 60 0.76 -7.96 -18.05
N ARG A 61 1.44 -6.81 -18.20
CA ARG A 61 1.27 -5.94 -19.38
C ARG A 61 1.88 -6.56 -20.65
N THR A 62 2.95 -7.34 -20.52
CA THR A 62 3.63 -8.01 -21.66
C THR A 62 3.08 -9.40 -21.94
N GLN A 63 2.32 -9.98 -21.00
CA GLN A 63 1.63 -11.24 -21.17
C GLN A 63 0.54 -11.06 -22.24
N ARG A 64 0.93 -11.21 -23.51
CA ARG A 64 0.00 -11.31 -24.63
C ARG A 64 -1.00 -12.40 -24.28
N SER A 65 -2.30 -12.10 -24.41
CA SER A 65 -3.36 -13.08 -24.23
C SER A 65 -2.96 -14.36 -24.94
N LEU A 66 -2.74 -15.44 -24.18
CA LEU A 66 -2.57 -16.75 -24.78
C LEU A 66 -3.78 -16.93 -25.67
N ARG A 67 -3.53 -17.13 -26.98
CA ARG A 67 -4.60 -17.37 -27.95
C ARG A 67 -5.52 -18.44 -27.36
N GLY A 68 -6.84 -18.21 -27.45
CA GLY A 68 -7.87 -18.95 -26.73
C GLY A 68 -7.74 -20.47 -26.82
N GLU A 69 -8.50 -21.18 -25.98
CA GLU A 69 -8.44 -22.63 -25.77
C GLU A 69 -7.88 -23.39 -26.98
N LEU A 70 -6.64 -23.90 -26.84
CA LEU A 70 -6.05 -24.81 -27.79
C LEU A 70 -6.93 -26.06 -27.79
N ARG A 71 -7.77 -26.22 -28.81
CA ARG A 71 -8.62 -27.42 -28.99
C ARG A 71 -7.79 -28.54 -29.64
N PRO A 72 -7.30 -29.54 -28.89
CA PRO A 72 -6.82 -30.78 -29.48
C PRO A 72 -7.85 -31.35 -30.44
N GLY A 73 -7.46 -31.56 -31.70
CA GLY A 73 -8.17 -32.46 -32.59
C GLY A 73 -7.95 -33.92 -32.16
N PRO A 74 -8.87 -34.85 -32.46
CA PRO A 74 -8.66 -36.28 -32.20
C PRO A 74 -7.33 -36.76 -32.81
N GLY A 75 -6.44 -37.31 -31.98
CA GLY A 75 -5.11 -37.80 -32.40
C GLY A 75 -3.99 -36.75 -32.44
N ALA A 76 -4.26 -35.46 -32.19
CA ALA A 76 -3.27 -34.39 -32.43
C ALA A 76 -2.14 -34.27 -31.39
N TRP A 77 -2.19 -35.04 -30.30
CA TRP A 77 -1.26 -34.91 -29.16
C TRP A 77 -0.49 -36.21 -28.86
N ARG A 78 -0.30 -37.07 -29.86
CA ARG A 78 0.55 -38.28 -29.78
C ARG A 78 1.50 -38.22 -30.99
N SER A 79 2.81 -38.41 -30.89
CA SER A 79 3.62 -39.09 -29.88
C SER A 79 5.10 -38.69 -30.01
N PHE A 80 5.83 -38.62 -28.90
CA PHE A 80 7.28 -38.81 -28.96
C PHE A 80 7.52 -40.33 -29.01
N SER A 81 7.89 -40.84 -30.18
CA SER A 81 8.56 -42.14 -30.28
C SER A 81 10.06 -41.85 -30.10
N GLY A 82 10.68 -42.57 -29.17
CA GLY A 82 12.11 -42.43 -28.85
C GLY A 82 13.05 -42.75 -30.00
#